data_AF-A0A3C1L7B7-F1
#
_entry.id   AF-A0A3C1L7B7-F1
#
_cell.length_a   1.000
_cell.length_b   1.000
_cell.length_c   1.000
_cell.angle_alpha   90.00
_cell.angle_beta   90.00
_cell.angle_gamma   90.00
#
_symmetry.space_group_name_H-M   'P 1'
#
loop_
_entity.id
_entity.type
_entity.pdbx_description
1 polymer ?
#
loop_
_entity_poly.entity_id
_entity_poly.type
_entity_poly.pdbx_seq_one_letter_code
_entity_poly.pdbx_strand_id
1 'polypeptide(L)' 'MKARFTSTVSAEITDRSARGIAAAVGRLISSGELPVGTRLPTVRDLSKELGVSPTTV' A
#
# COMPACT_ATOMS: atom_id res chain seq x y z
N MET A 1 8.67 9.61 -10.88
CA MET A 1 7.50 8.71 -10.94
C MET A 1 7.20 7.96 -9.63
N LYS A 2 8.21 7.65 -8.79
CA LYS A 2 8.06 6.91 -7.50
C LYS A 2 7.07 7.52 -6.49
N ALA A 3 6.94 8.85 -6.45
CA ALA A 3 6.18 9.57 -5.42
C ALA A 3 4.65 9.59 -5.62
N ARG A 4 4.12 9.35 -6.83
CA ARG A 4 2.65 9.35 -7.05
C ARG A 4 1.97 8.07 -6.56
N PHE A 5 2.68 6.94 -6.58
CA PHE A 5 2.08 5.63 -6.34
C PHE A 5 1.87 5.33 -4.85
N THR A 6 2.84 5.72 -4.01
CA THR A 6 2.75 5.53 -2.54
C THR A 6 1.52 6.28 -2.00
N SER A 7 1.27 7.49 -2.50
CA SER A 7 0.13 8.33 -2.13
C SER A 7 -1.24 7.75 -2.52
N THR A 8 -1.34 7.04 -3.65
CA THR A 8 -2.59 6.39 -4.06
C THR A 8 -2.89 5.17 -3.21
N VAL A 9 -1.88 4.32 -2.98
CA VAL A 9 -2.05 3.11 -2.15
C VAL A 9 -2.37 3.49 -0.70
N SER A 10 -1.69 4.50 -0.16
CA SER A 10 -1.94 4.96 1.21
C SER A 10 -3.30 5.64 1.40
N ALA A 11 -3.83 6.32 0.38
CA ALA A 11 -5.17 6.89 0.41
C ALA A 11 -6.28 5.83 0.49
N GLU A 12 -6.07 4.67 -0.15
CA GLU A 12 -7.04 3.55 -0.16
C GLU A 12 -6.96 2.65 1.08
N ILE A 13 -5.90 2.81 1.89
CA ILE A 13 -5.72 2.11 3.17
C ILE A 13 -6.36 2.93 4.29
N THR A 14 -7.60 2.60 4.62
CA THR A 14 -8.36 3.22 5.71
C THR A 14 -8.17 2.52 7.06
N ASP A 15 -7.87 1.22 7.05
CA ASP A 15 -7.55 0.42 8.24
C ASP A 15 -6.05 0.14 8.28
N ARG A 16 -5.39 0.69 9.31
CA ARG A 16 -3.94 0.61 9.56
C ARG A 16 -3.50 -0.65 10.31
N SER A 17 -4.38 -1.63 10.47
CA SER A 17 -4.00 -2.97 10.90
C SER A 17 -3.36 -3.75 9.75
N ALA A 18 -2.55 -4.77 10.06
CA ALA A 18 -1.95 -5.64 9.04
C ALA A 18 -3.01 -6.29 8.13
N ARG A 19 -4.16 -6.67 8.72
CA ARG A 19 -5.29 -7.24 7.99
C ARG A 19 -5.94 -6.21 7.06
N GLY A 20 -6.12 -4.98 7.53
CA GLY A 20 -6.66 -3.87 6.75
C GLY A 20 -5.80 -3.52 5.54
N ILE A 21 -4.49 -3.40 5.77
CA ILE A 21 -3.48 -3.16 4.74
C ILE A 21 -3.51 -4.26 3.68
N ALA A 22 -3.45 -5.53 4.08
CA ALA A 22 -3.49 -6.67 3.16
C ALA A 22 -4.79 -6.71 2.33
N ALA A 23 -5.93 -6.44 2.96
CA ALA A 23 -7.22 -6.42 2.28
C ALA A 23 -7.31 -5.28 1.25
N ALA A 24 -6.80 -4.09 1.56
CA ALA A 24 -6.78 -2.96 0.63
C ALA A 24 -5.90 -3.26 -0.59
N VAL A 25 -4.68 -3.76 -0.37
CA VAL A 25 -3.77 -4.15 -1.46
C VAL A 25 -4.40 -5.24 -2.34
N GLY A 26 -5.04 -6.24 -1.73
CA GLY A 26 -5.75 -7.29 -2.46
C GLY A 26 -6.87 -6.76 -3.37
N ARG A 27 -7.62 -5.73 -2.92
CA ARG A 27 -8.64 -5.07 -3.74
C ARG A 27 -8.05 -4.30 -4.91
N LEU A 28 -6.95 -3.58 -4.70
CA LEU A 28 -6.26 -2.84 -5.78
C LEU A 28 -5.71 -3.77 -6.86
N ILE A 29 -5.18 -4.93 -6.47
CA ILE A 29 -4.74 -5.96 -7.43
C ILE A 29 -5.95 -6.54 -8.19
N SER A 30 -7.01 -6.90 -7.46
CA SER A 30 -8.18 -7.57 -8.06
C SER A 30 -9.00 -6.66 -8.99
N SER A 31 -9.04 -5.36 -8.70
CA SER A 31 -9.69 -4.34 -9.55
C SER A 31 -8.86 -3.94 -10.77
N GLY A 32 -7.57 -4.31 -10.81
CA GLY A 32 -6.65 -3.91 -11.87
C GLY A 32 -6.08 -2.49 -11.70
N GLU A 33 -6.43 -1.79 -10.62
CA GLU A 33 -5.82 -0.50 -10.26
C GLU A 33 -4.34 -0.61 -9.90
N LEU A 34 -3.89 -1.82 -9.56
CA LEU A 34 -2.49 -2.20 -9.43
C LEU A 34 -2.09 -3.15 -10.58
N PRO A 35 -1.61 -2.62 -11.72
CA PRO A 35 -1.21 -3.43 -12.85
C PRO A 35 -0.08 -4.41 -12.52
N VAL A 36 -0.07 -5.55 -13.18
CA VAL A 36 1.05 -6.52 -13.10
C VAL A 36 2.34 -5.85 -13.55
N GLY A 37 3.43 -6.12 -12.82
CA GLY A 37 4.74 -5.51 -13.07
C GLY A 37 4.92 -4.12 -12.46
N THR A 38 3.88 -3.57 -11.80
CA THR A 38 4.00 -2.32 -11.05
C THR A 38 5.02 -2.47 -9.93
N ARG A 39 6.01 -1.59 -9.91
CA ARG A 39 7.03 -1.56 -8.86
C ARG A 39 6.45 -1.00 -7.57
N LEU A 40 6.32 -1.86 -6.57
CA LEU A 40 5.85 -1.46 -5.25
C LEU A 40 6.90 -0.62 -4.49
N PRO A 41 6.46 0.26 -3.57
CA PRO A 41 7.34 0.90 -2.61
C PRO A 41 7.96 -0.14 -1.68
N THR A 42 9.02 0.26 -0.97
CA THR A 42 9.57 -0.62 0.06
C THR A 42 8.67 -0.62 1.29
N VAL A 43 8.75 -1.68 2.10
CA VAL A 43 8.07 -1.75 3.41
C VAL A 43 8.37 -0.51 4.26
N ARG A 44 9.62 -0.03 4.24
CA ARG A 44 10.04 1.16 4.99
C ARG A 44 9.42 2.46 4.47
N ASP A 45 9.24 2.59 3.16
CA ASP A 45 8.61 3.77 2.57
C ASP A 45 7.11 3.78 2.89
N LEU A 46 6.45 2.61 2.75
CA LEU A 46 5.01 2.48 2.98
C LEU A 46 4.63 2.61 4.47
N SER A 47 5.40 1.99 5.36
CA SER A 47 5.18 2.11 6.82
C SER A 47 5.30 3.56 7.32
N LYS A 48 6.27 4.32 6.78
CA LYS A 48 6.42 5.75 7.09
C LYS A 48 5.22 6.58 6.64
N GLU A 49 4.70 6.35 5.45
CA GLU A 49 3.55 7.09 4.93
C GLU A 49 2.26 6.74 5.67
N LEU A 50 2.08 5.47 6.04
CA LEU A 50 0.92 5.00 6.79
C LEU A 50 0.99 5.28 8.30
N GLY A 51 2.16 5.65 8.84
CA GLY A 51 2.36 5.88 10.27
C GLY A 51 2.26 4.60 11.12
N VAL A 52 2.65 3.45 10.56
CA VAL A 52 2.62 2.14 11.23
C VAL A 52 4.02 1.56 11.37
N SER A 53 4.19 0.55 12.25
CA SER A 53 5.46 -0.18 12.33
C SER A 53 5.73 -0.95 11.02
N PRO A 54 6.99 -1.06 10.57
CA PRO A 54 7.36 -1.95 9.47
C PRO A 54 6.96 -3.41 9.67
N THR A 55 6.73 -3.85 10.91
CA THR A 55 6.25 -5.21 11.22
C THR A 55 4.75 -5.41 11.00
N THR A 56 4.01 -4.32 10.77
CA THR A 56 2.56 -4.33 10.50
C THR A 56 2.26 -4.40 9.00
N VAL A 57 3.21 -3.99 8.16
CA VAL A 57 3.12 -3.95 6.69
C VAL A 57 3.70 -5.22 6.10
#